data_AF-A0A9R1Q8X6-F1
#
_entry.id   AF-A0A9R1Q8X6-F1
#
_cell.length_a   1.000
_cell.length_b   1.000
_cell.length_c   1.000
_cell.angle_alpha   90.00
_cell.angle_beta   90.00
_cell.angle_gamma   90.00
#
_symmetry.space_group_name_H-M   'P 1'
#
loop_
_entity.id
_entity.type
_entity.pdbx_description
1 polymer ?
#
loop_
_entity_poly.entity_id
_entity_poly.type
_entity_poly.pdbx_seq_one_letter_code
_entity_poly.pdbx_strand_id
1 'polypeptide(L)'
;MRLQGNLQHEYTSGNCVPLEGPGVRQELIALLIYLRLCMFFSKEHYEVFLEFGGYEQNDILIRKSKAKLMKPTFTVVRDESTRCFLLFIQGAISVKDRLTAATAAEVPFHHVVSQEGRGSCIVVGHAHCGMVAAARWVADQAIPCLSRAVERFPDYKIKLLA
;
A
#
# COMPACT_ATOMS: atom_id res chain seq x y z
N MET A 1 18.16 -0.59 29.06
CA MET A 1 17.25 -0.23 27.94
C MET A 1 15.89 0.07 28.57
N ARG A 2 15.45 1.34 28.61
CA ARG A 2 14.18 1.72 29.25
C ARG A 2 13.04 1.37 28.31
N LEU A 3 12.12 0.51 28.75
CA LEU A 3 10.83 0.26 28.10
C LEU A 3 9.97 1.53 28.20
N GLN A 4 10.10 2.43 27.24
CA GLN A 4 9.13 3.50 27.00
C GLN A 4 7.90 2.90 26.34
N GLY A 5 7.00 2.32 27.15
CA GLY A 5 5.75 1.74 26.66
C GLY A 5 4.58 1.88 27.64
N ASN A 6 4.74 2.60 28.75
CA ASN A 6 3.70 2.69 29.78
C ASN A 6 3.34 4.12 30.19
N LEU A 7 3.51 5.10 29.30
CA LEU A 7 2.87 6.40 29.44
C LEU A 7 1.54 6.34 28.67
N GLN A 8 0.52 5.78 29.33
CA GLN A 8 -0.86 6.00 28.90
C GLN A 8 -1.16 7.50 29.01
N HIS A 9 -1.78 8.07 27.96
CA HIS A 9 -2.53 9.35 27.92
C HIS A 9 -2.11 10.44 26.91
N GLU A 10 -1.19 10.23 25.96
CA GLU A 10 -0.90 11.32 25.01
C GLU A 10 -1.88 11.43 23.82
N TYR A 11 -2.70 10.40 23.57
CA TYR A 11 -3.60 10.34 22.41
C TYR A 11 -5.10 10.35 22.75
N THR A 12 -5.46 10.39 24.03
CA THR A 12 -6.86 10.40 24.48
C THR A 12 -7.25 11.80 24.95
N SER A 13 -7.88 12.59 24.09
CA SER A 13 -8.58 13.81 24.52
C SER A 13 -9.86 13.45 25.28
N GLY A 14 -10.44 14.39 26.03
CA GLY A 14 -11.67 14.16 26.83
C GLY A 14 -12.90 13.67 26.03
N ASN A 15 -12.83 13.68 24.70
CA ASN A 15 -13.91 13.23 23.80
C ASN A 15 -13.62 11.86 23.15
N CYS A 16 -12.57 11.14 23.57
CA CYS A 16 -12.26 9.82 23.02
C CYS A 16 -13.24 8.77 23.54
N VAL A 17 -13.87 8.04 22.63
CA VAL A 17 -14.77 6.93 22.95
C VAL A 17 -13.98 5.60 22.89
N PRO A 18 -14.13 4.70 23.88
CA PRO A 18 -13.54 3.37 23.81
C PRO A 18 -14.03 2.61 22.57
N LEU A 19 -13.10 2.06 21.80
CA LEU A 19 -13.43 1.17 20.70
C LEU A 19 -13.64 -0.24 21.26
N GLU A 20 -14.90 -0.65 21.39
CA GLU A 20 -15.29 -1.92 22.01
C GLU A 20 -15.92 -2.89 21.01
N GLY A 21 -15.93 -4.17 21.38
CA GLY A 21 -16.58 -5.22 20.63
C GLY A 21 -15.65 -6.07 19.75
N PRO A 22 -16.12 -7.27 19.36
CA PRO A 22 -15.30 -8.24 18.63
C PRO A 22 -14.92 -7.78 17.22
N GLY A 23 -15.76 -6.99 16.55
CA GLY A 23 -15.49 -6.48 15.19
C GLY A 23 -14.30 -5.53 15.15
N VAL A 24 -14.25 -4.55 16.07
CA VAL A 24 -13.11 -3.63 16.22
C VAL A 24 -11.82 -4.40 16.47
N ARG A 25 -11.86 -5.39 17.38
CA ARG A 25 -10.68 -6.20 17.70
C ARG A 25 -10.15 -6.95 16.47
N GLN A 26 -11.03 -7.53 15.66
CA GLN A 26 -10.64 -8.22 14.42
C GLN A 26 -10.01 -7.26 13.41
N GLU A 27 -10.58 -6.06 13.26
CA GLU A 27 -10.03 -5.03 12.37
C GLU A 27 -8.64 -4.59 12.82
N LEU A 28 -8.45 -4.32 14.12
CA LEU A 28 -7.15 -3.97 14.69
C LEU A 28 -6.10 -5.08 14.49
N ILE A 29 -6.50 -6.36 14.63
CA ILE A 29 -5.62 -7.50 14.36
C ILE A 29 -5.23 -7.53 12.88
N ALA A 30 -6.18 -7.34 11.96
CA ALA A 30 -5.90 -7.30 10.53
C ALA A 30 -4.95 -6.15 10.16
N LEU A 31 -5.18 -4.94 10.70
CA LEU A 31 -4.29 -3.79 10.50
C LEU A 31 -2.89 -4.05 11.06
N LEU A 32 -2.77 -4.68 12.23
CA LEU A 32 -1.49 -5.06 12.80
C LEU A 32 -0.74 -6.07 11.91
N ILE A 33 -1.43 -7.02 11.30
CA ILE A 33 -0.85 -7.97 10.35
C ILE A 33 -0.34 -7.21 9.11
N TYR A 34 -1.14 -6.33 8.52
CA TYR A 34 -0.70 -5.51 7.38
C TYR A 34 0.50 -4.63 7.72
N LEU A 35 0.52 -4.02 8.91
CA LEU A 35 1.65 -3.23 9.37
C LEU A 35 2.93 -4.08 9.45
N ARG A 36 2.84 -5.30 9.98
CA ARG A 36 3.98 -6.23 10.02
C ARG A 36 4.44 -6.60 8.63
N LEU A 37 3.53 -6.95 7.72
CA LEU A 37 3.87 -7.23 6.32
C LEU A 37 4.62 -6.06 5.67
N CYS A 38 4.16 -4.82 5.88
CA CYS A 38 4.87 -3.63 5.40
C CYS A 38 6.27 -3.48 6.01
N MET A 39 6.42 -3.74 7.31
CA MET A 39 7.73 -3.70 7.97
C MET A 39 8.71 -4.71 7.38
N PHE A 40 8.27 -5.96 7.19
CA PHE A 40 9.08 -7.01 6.57
C PHE A 40 9.44 -6.67 5.12
N PHE A 41 8.47 -6.23 4.32
CA PHE A 41 8.72 -5.81 2.94
C PHE A 41 9.73 -4.66 2.84
N SER A 42 9.72 -3.74 3.82
CA SER A 42 10.54 -2.54 3.83
C SER A 42 11.98 -2.78 4.29
N LYS A 43 12.17 -3.61 5.33
CA LYS A 43 13.43 -3.70 6.08
C LYS A 43 14.17 -5.02 5.93
N GLU A 44 13.47 -6.10 5.60
CA GLU A 44 14.03 -7.45 5.57
C GLU A 44 14.35 -7.91 4.15
N HIS A 45 15.06 -9.03 4.05
CA HIS A 45 15.19 -9.74 2.78
C HIS A 45 13.82 -10.15 2.25
N TYR A 46 13.64 -10.09 0.93
CA TYR A 46 12.35 -10.34 0.30
C TYR A 46 11.82 -11.75 0.60
N GLU A 47 12.72 -12.71 0.73
CA GLU A 47 12.40 -14.10 1.08
C GLU A 47 11.79 -14.20 2.49
N VAL A 48 12.27 -13.40 3.43
CA VAL A 48 11.71 -13.30 4.80
C VAL A 48 10.31 -12.68 4.77
N PHE A 49 10.09 -11.69 3.91
CA PHE A 49 8.76 -11.13 3.67
C PHE A 49 7.78 -12.18 3.13
N LEU A 50 8.21 -13.00 2.15
CA LEU A 50 7.37 -14.07 1.62
C LEU A 50 7.05 -15.12 2.69
N GLU A 51 8.06 -15.54 3.46
CA GLU A 51 7.89 -16.52 4.54
C GLU A 51 6.90 -16.02 5.60
N PHE A 52 7.08 -14.78 6.08
CA PHE A 52 6.18 -14.18 7.07
C PHE A 52 4.75 -14.03 6.54
N GLY A 53 4.59 -13.68 5.27
CA GLY A 53 3.28 -13.56 4.62
C GLY A 53 2.66 -14.89 4.20
N GLY A 54 3.41 -16.00 4.27
CA GLY A 54 2.97 -17.29 3.76
C GLY A 54 2.76 -17.30 2.25
N TYR A 55 3.56 -16.53 1.51
CA TYR A 55 3.43 -16.37 0.06
C TYR A 55 4.41 -17.25 -0.69
N GLU A 56 3.91 -17.92 -1.73
CA GLU A 56 4.76 -18.65 -2.67
C GLU A 56 5.15 -17.77 -3.85
N GLN A 57 6.13 -18.24 -4.64
CA GLN A 57 6.55 -17.53 -5.85
C GLN A 57 5.40 -17.35 -6.86
N ASN A 58 4.43 -18.28 -6.87
CA ASN A 58 3.25 -18.25 -7.73
C ASN A 58 2.21 -17.20 -7.30
N ASP A 59 2.28 -16.74 -6.06
CA ASP A 59 1.40 -15.68 -5.55
C ASP A 59 1.86 -14.28 -5.97
N ILE A 60 3.09 -14.15 -6.47
CA ILE A 60 3.65 -12.87 -6.89
C ILE A 60 3.24 -12.57 -8.34
N LEU A 61 2.39 -11.56 -8.52
CA LEU A 61 1.92 -11.14 -9.83
C LEU A 61 2.97 -10.29 -10.56
N ILE A 62 3.64 -9.40 -9.83
CA ILE A 62 4.71 -8.55 -10.35
C ILE A 62 5.60 -8.08 -9.21
N ARG A 63 6.91 -8.03 -9.45
CA ARG A 63 7.90 -7.46 -8.52
C ARG A 63 8.80 -6.48 -9.25
N LYS A 64 8.90 -5.26 -8.74
CA LYS A 64 9.87 -4.24 -9.18
C LYS A 64 10.80 -3.94 -8.01
N SER A 65 11.97 -4.57 -7.99
CA SER A 65 12.90 -4.53 -6.85
C SER A 65 13.93 -3.38 -6.87
N LYS A 66 13.97 -2.57 -7.93
CA LYS A 66 14.99 -1.53 -8.11
C LYS A 66 14.33 -0.14 -8.19
N ALA A 67 14.46 0.62 -7.11
CA ALA A 67 14.06 2.02 -7.08
C ALA A 67 14.85 2.87 -8.09
N LYS A 68 14.12 3.71 -8.83
CA LYS A 68 14.66 4.81 -9.65
C LYS A 68 13.93 6.10 -9.30
N LEU A 69 14.43 7.24 -9.76
CA LEU A 69 13.74 8.51 -9.57
C LEU A 69 12.29 8.41 -10.10
N MET A 70 11.31 8.77 -9.26
CA MET A 70 9.86 8.63 -9.51
C MET A 70 9.37 7.21 -9.79
N LYS A 71 10.15 6.17 -9.46
CA LYS A 71 9.81 4.77 -9.76
C LYS A 71 10.14 3.92 -8.54
N PRO A 72 9.23 3.87 -7.55
CA PRO A 72 9.49 3.19 -6.29
C PRO A 72 9.63 1.68 -6.49
N THR A 73 10.24 1.01 -5.52
CA THR A 73 10.13 -0.45 -5.42
C THR A 73 8.69 -0.80 -5.07
N PHE A 74 8.13 -1.81 -5.72
CA PHE A 74 6.81 -2.33 -5.37
C PHE A 74 6.65 -3.81 -5.72
N THR A 75 5.68 -4.48 -5.10
CA THR A 75 5.27 -5.83 -5.46
C THR A 75 3.75 -5.98 -5.38
N VAL A 76 3.17 -6.82 -6.23
CA VAL A 76 1.76 -7.24 -6.12
C VAL A 76 1.74 -8.71 -5.78
N VAL A 77 1.04 -9.04 -4.71
CA VAL A 77 0.87 -10.40 -4.21
C VAL A 77 -0.62 -10.75 -4.18
N ARG A 78 -0.96 -11.97 -4.59
CA ARG A 78 -2.28 -12.56 -4.37
C ARG A 78 -2.27 -13.24 -2.99
N ASP A 79 -3.00 -12.67 -2.06
CA ASP A 79 -3.23 -13.24 -0.74
C ASP A 79 -4.54 -14.04 -0.75
N GLU A 80 -4.42 -15.36 -0.78
CA GLU A 80 -5.56 -16.28 -0.73
C GLU A 80 -6.29 -16.21 0.63
N SER A 81 -5.55 -16.01 1.73
CA SER A 81 -6.12 -16.03 3.09
C SER A 81 -7.14 -14.92 3.31
N THR A 82 -6.90 -13.74 2.72
CA THR A 82 -7.81 -12.59 2.81
C THR A 82 -8.60 -12.35 1.52
N ARG A 83 -8.46 -13.22 0.51
CA ARG A 83 -9.02 -13.06 -0.85
C ARG A 83 -8.74 -11.66 -1.37
N CYS A 84 -7.48 -11.26 -1.37
CA CYS A 84 -7.06 -9.93 -1.77
C CYS A 84 -5.84 -9.96 -2.70
N PHE A 85 -5.76 -8.98 -3.61
CA PHE A 85 -4.51 -8.57 -4.23
C PHE A 85 -3.91 -7.43 -3.42
N LEU A 86 -2.75 -7.68 -2.81
CA LEU A 86 -2.02 -6.72 -2.00
C LEU A 86 -0.92 -6.08 -2.85
N LEU A 87 -1.01 -4.77 -3.08
CA LEU A 87 0.04 -3.99 -3.73
C LEU A 87 0.85 -3.26 -2.65
N PHE A 88 2.08 -3.73 -2.45
CA PHE A 88 3.05 -3.14 -1.54
C PHE A 88 3.94 -2.14 -2.26
N ILE A 89 4.01 -0.90 -1.78
CA ILE A 89 4.90 0.14 -2.28
C ILE A 89 5.93 0.45 -1.20
N GLN A 90 7.22 0.40 -1.54
CA GLN A 90 8.28 0.68 -0.58
C GLN A 90 8.40 2.20 -0.37
N GLY A 91 8.46 2.62 0.90
CA GLY A 91 8.69 4.00 1.28
C GLY A 91 10.10 4.51 0.91
N ALA A 92 10.39 5.77 1.28
CA ALA A 92 11.60 6.48 0.81
C ALA A 92 12.90 6.08 1.54
N ILE A 93 13.33 4.85 1.34
CA ILE A 93 14.52 4.29 2.00
C ILE A 93 15.79 4.59 1.19
N SER A 94 15.71 4.66 -0.14
CA SER A 94 16.87 4.95 -0.99
C SER A 94 17.09 6.45 -1.22
N VAL A 95 18.32 6.82 -1.60
CA VAL A 95 18.65 8.21 -2.00
C VAL A 95 17.74 8.69 -3.15
N LYS A 96 17.37 7.82 -4.08
CA LYS A 96 16.51 8.19 -5.21
C LYS A 96 15.06 8.43 -4.79
N ASP A 97 14.58 7.68 -3.81
CA ASP A 97 13.25 7.91 -3.25
C ASP A 97 13.23 9.20 -2.42
N ARG A 98 14.34 9.52 -1.74
CA ARG A 98 14.50 10.81 -1.05
C ARG A 98 14.53 11.99 -2.03
N LEU A 99 15.20 11.85 -3.17
CA LEU A 99 15.17 12.87 -4.22
C LEU A 99 13.78 13.02 -4.83
N THR A 100 13.08 11.90 -5.03
CA THR A 100 11.66 11.89 -5.43
C THR A 100 10.83 12.70 -4.45
N ALA A 101 10.97 12.44 -3.14
CA ALA A 101 10.27 13.18 -2.08
C ALA A 101 10.69 14.66 -1.99
N ALA A 102 11.92 15.00 -2.35
CA ALA A 102 12.44 16.37 -2.33
C ALA A 102 12.04 17.20 -3.55
N THR A 103 11.43 16.60 -4.57
CA THR A 103 11.11 17.33 -5.81
C THR A 103 10.07 18.44 -5.55
N ALA A 104 9.34 18.36 -4.43
CA ALA A 104 8.52 19.35 -3.69
C ALA A 104 7.49 20.18 -4.47
N ALA A 105 7.55 20.19 -5.80
CA ALA A 105 6.71 21.00 -6.66
C ALA A 105 5.30 20.44 -6.67
N GLU A 106 4.35 21.33 -6.42
CA GLU A 106 2.94 21.04 -6.59
C GLU A 106 2.59 21.04 -8.08
N VAL A 107 1.92 19.99 -8.54
CA VAL A 107 1.45 19.86 -9.92
C VAL A 107 -0.01 19.45 -9.96
N PRO A 108 -0.78 19.93 -10.94
CA PRO A 108 -2.14 19.47 -11.15
C PRO A 108 -2.14 18.02 -11.63
N PHE A 109 -3.11 17.23 -11.18
CA PHE A 109 -3.43 15.93 -11.73
C PHE A 109 -4.90 15.87 -12.14
N HIS A 110 -5.16 15.07 -13.17
CA HIS A 110 -6.49 14.73 -13.64
C HIS A 110 -6.55 13.20 -13.75
N HIS A 111 -7.58 12.60 -13.15
CA HIS A 111 -7.84 11.17 -13.27
C HIS A 111 -9.30 10.97 -13.63
N VAL A 112 -9.54 10.22 -14.72
CA VAL A 112 -10.89 9.80 -15.10
C VAL A 112 -11.24 8.56 -14.30
N VAL A 113 -12.34 8.61 -13.55
CA VAL A 113 -12.90 7.47 -12.82
C VAL A 113 -14.19 7.07 -13.51
N SER A 114 -14.20 5.86 -14.07
CA SER A 114 -15.42 5.26 -14.60
C SER A 114 -16.17 4.58 -13.46
N GLN A 115 -17.39 5.02 -13.16
CA GLN A 115 -18.29 4.29 -12.26
C GLN A 115 -19.25 3.45 -13.10
N GLU A 116 -19.48 2.19 -12.71
CA GLU A 116 -20.51 1.39 -13.37
C GLU A 116 -21.88 2.08 -13.22
N GLY A 117 -22.51 2.43 -14.35
CA GLY A 117 -23.84 3.05 -14.39
C GLY A 117 -23.91 4.57 -14.20
N ARG A 118 -22.82 5.25 -13.86
CA ARG A 118 -22.70 6.73 -13.88
C ARG A 118 -21.54 7.12 -14.79
N GLY A 119 -21.78 8.03 -15.73
CA GLY A 119 -20.77 8.51 -16.68
C GLY A 119 -19.42 8.87 -16.04
N SER A 120 -18.36 8.85 -16.83
CA SER A 120 -16.99 9.09 -16.36
C SER A 120 -16.88 10.41 -15.57
N CYS A 121 -16.45 10.35 -14.31
CA CYS A 121 -16.16 11.51 -13.51
C CYS A 121 -14.67 11.87 -13.63
N ILE A 122 -14.37 13.14 -13.86
CA ILE A 122 -12.99 13.62 -13.85
C ILE A 122 -12.70 14.15 -12.44
N VAL A 123 -11.76 13.49 -11.76
CA VAL A 123 -11.20 13.99 -10.50
C VAL A 123 -9.99 14.84 -10.82
N VAL A 124 -10.02 16.10 -10.42
CA VAL A 124 -8.90 17.04 -10.52
C VAL A 124 -8.44 17.48 -9.15
N GLY A 125 -7.13 17.67 -9.00
CA GLY A 125 -6.52 18.14 -7.76
C GLY A 125 -5.08 18.54 -7.98
N HIS A 126 -4.42 18.94 -6.90
CA HIS A 126 -3.00 19.23 -6.89
C HIS A 126 -2.29 18.28 -5.93
N ALA A 127 -1.09 17.86 -6.31
CA ALA A 127 -0.29 16.96 -5.51
C ALA A 127 1.19 17.14 -5.81
N HIS A 128 2.00 16.58 -4.91
CA HIS A 128 3.45 16.55 -5.07
C HIS A 128 3.87 15.81 -6.34
N CYS A 129 4.65 16.47 -7.21
CA CYS A 129 5.00 15.98 -8.54
C CYS A 129 5.65 14.59 -8.51
N GLY A 130 6.48 14.33 -7.50
CA GLY A 130 7.13 13.04 -7.36
C GLY A 130 6.16 11.92 -7.01
N MET A 131 5.13 12.22 -6.21
CA MET A 131 4.09 11.25 -5.86
C MET A 131 3.16 11.00 -7.05
N VAL A 132 2.80 12.03 -7.81
CA VAL A 132 1.98 11.90 -9.03
C VAL A 132 2.70 11.05 -10.07
N ALA A 133 3.99 11.32 -10.31
CA ALA A 133 4.79 10.55 -11.26
C ALA A 133 4.98 9.09 -10.81
N ALA A 134 5.26 8.87 -9.52
CA ALA A 134 5.38 7.53 -8.95
C ALA A 134 4.07 6.74 -9.04
N ALA A 135 2.93 7.35 -8.66
CA ALA A 135 1.63 6.71 -8.70
C ALA A 135 1.24 6.32 -10.14
N ARG A 136 1.43 7.22 -11.10
CA ARG A 136 1.20 6.93 -12.53
C ARG A 136 2.06 5.76 -13.00
N TRP A 137 3.35 5.78 -12.68
CA TRP A 137 4.25 4.70 -13.08
C TRP A 137 3.88 3.36 -12.44
N VAL A 138 3.50 3.32 -11.16
CA VAL A 138 3.01 2.09 -10.52
C VAL A 138 1.73 1.60 -11.21
N ALA A 139 0.78 2.50 -11.48
CA ALA A 139 -0.46 2.17 -12.18
C ALA A 139 -0.20 1.56 -13.57
N ASP A 140 0.66 2.17 -14.38
CA ASP A 140 1.05 1.66 -15.71
C ASP A 140 1.63 0.24 -15.65
N GLN A 141 2.32 -0.10 -14.57
CA GLN A 141 2.94 -1.41 -14.39
C GLN A 141 1.99 -2.44 -13.76
N ALA A 142 1.14 -2.03 -12.81
CA ALA A 142 0.32 -2.92 -12.00
C ALA A 142 -1.08 -3.18 -12.58
N ILE A 143 -1.69 -2.20 -13.25
CA ILE A 143 -3.05 -2.35 -13.80
C ILE A 143 -3.12 -3.54 -14.76
N PRO A 144 -2.22 -3.73 -15.75
CA PRO A 144 -2.35 -4.83 -16.70
C PRO A 144 -2.33 -6.22 -16.03
N CYS A 145 -1.52 -6.42 -14.98
CA CYS A 145 -1.50 -7.70 -14.27
C CYS A 145 -2.69 -7.85 -13.33
N LEU A 146 -3.13 -6.76 -12.68
CA LEU A 146 -4.31 -6.78 -11.81
C LEU A 146 -5.59 -7.04 -12.61
N SER A 147 -5.78 -6.44 -13.79
CA SER A 147 -6.95 -6.67 -14.64
C SER A 147 -7.12 -8.16 -14.96
N ARG A 148 -6.06 -8.83 -15.43
CA ARG A 148 -6.08 -10.28 -15.69
C ARG A 148 -6.33 -11.11 -14.43
N ALA A 149 -5.82 -10.66 -13.29
CA ALA A 149 -5.98 -11.38 -12.04
C ALA A 149 -7.41 -11.25 -11.50
N VAL A 150 -8.03 -10.08 -11.60
CA VAL A 150 -9.43 -9.83 -11.23
C VAL A 150 -10.39 -10.61 -12.13
N GLU A 151 -10.12 -10.73 -13.43
CA GLU A 151 -10.90 -11.59 -14.32
C GLU A 151 -10.89 -13.06 -13.86
N ARG A 152 -9.73 -13.54 -13.35
CA ARG A 152 -9.58 -14.91 -12.86
C ARG A 152 -10.15 -15.11 -11.45
N PHE A 153 -10.11 -14.08 -10.61
CA PHE A 153 -10.53 -14.10 -9.22
C PHE A 153 -11.45 -12.90 -8.93
N PRO A 154 -12.70 -12.92 -9.44
CA PRO A 154 -13.59 -11.75 -9.44
C PRO A 154 -14.06 -11.34 -8.03
N ASP A 155 -13.98 -12.25 -7.08
CA ASP A 155 -14.33 -12.02 -5.68
C ASP A 155 -13.18 -11.45 -4.83
N TYR A 156 -11.97 -11.36 -5.39
CA TYR A 156 -10.81 -10.84 -4.68
C TYR A 156 -10.82 -9.30 -4.66
N LYS A 157 -10.52 -8.71 -3.50
CA LYS A 157 -10.42 -7.25 -3.34
C LYS A 157 -9.00 -6.76 -3.63
N ILE A 158 -8.85 -5.53 -4.11
CA ILE A 158 -7.53 -4.90 -4.23
C ILE A 158 -7.26 -4.05 -3.00
N LYS A 159 -6.10 -4.20 -2.36
CA LYS A 159 -5.64 -3.37 -1.24
C LYS A 159 -4.26 -2.78 -1.54
N LEU A 160 -4.11 -1.50 -1.25
CA LEU A 160 -2.85 -0.78 -1.36
C LEU A 160 -2.21 -0.70 0.03
N LEU A 161 -0.94 -1.08 0.13
CA LEU A 161 -0.13 -1.06 1.34
C LEU A 161 1.15 -0.26 1.05
N ALA A 162 1.35 0.87 1.73
CA ALA A 162 2.45 1.79 1.50
C ALA A 162 3.02 2.32 2.82
#